data_AF-A0A1M6D4R0-F1
#
_entry.id   AF-A0A1M6D4R0-F1
#
_cell.length_a   1.000
_cell.length_b   1.000
_cell.length_c   1.000
_cell.angle_alpha   90.00
_cell.angle_beta   90.00
_cell.angle_gamma   90.00
#
_symmetry.space_group_name_H-M   'P 1'
#
loop_
_entity.id
_entity.type
_entity.pdbx_description
1 polymer ?
#
loop_
_entity_poly.entity_id
_entity_poly.type
_entity_poly.pdbx_seq_one_letter_code
_entity_poly.pdbx_strand_id
1 'polypeptide(L)'
;MRKLFAVLVGMLVMLCASMCFAAETYQMVYEAYNFSENLGEDEAVNENFNTPYGTLKIQMRKLWNSSSDKKMHVITWLDDKRISDNYYPQVENGYTFRVIKNTSNSELYFVIESMERAYMYGYSPEKKTMMTYIDSLNYAHETGARPTIVVLRDGKLVLAFDQVYRPYPSSARYQFFWDNSTKWFGYRDLGKDWAPIYKDKQS
;
A
#
# COMPACT_ATOMS: atom_id res chain seq x y z
N MET A 1 -53.09 1.31 -34.81
CA MET A 1 -51.64 1.04 -34.98
C MET A 1 -50.70 2.11 -34.38
N ARG A 2 -50.99 3.42 -34.48
CA ARG A 2 -50.10 4.48 -33.93
C ARG A 2 -49.87 4.44 -32.40
N LYS A 3 -50.85 3.98 -31.60
CA LYS A 3 -50.75 3.97 -30.13
C LYS A 3 -49.86 2.85 -29.55
N LEU A 4 -49.72 1.73 -30.25
CA LEU A 4 -48.87 0.60 -29.84
C LEU A 4 -47.38 0.88 -30.07
N PHE A 5 -47.04 1.64 -31.11
CA PHE A 5 -45.66 2.03 -31.41
C PHE A 5 -45.07 2.99 -30.37
N ALA A 6 -45.87 3.91 -29.84
CA ALA A 6 -45.42 4.86 -28.82
C ALA A 6 -45.09 4.18 -27.47
N VAL A 7 -45.82 3.12 -27.12
CA VAL A 7 -45.59 2.33 -25.89
C VAL A 7 -44.31 1.50 -26.01
N LEU A 8 -44.06 0.90 -27.18
CA LEU A 8 -42.84 0.14 -27.45
C LEU A 8 -41.57 1.00 -27.45
N VAL A 9 -41.63 2.21 -28.03
CA VAL A 9 -40.50 3.15 -28.00
C VAL A 9 -40.27 3.69 -26.58
N GLY A 10 -41.33 3.95 -25.81
CA GLY A 10 -41.21 4.36 -24.40
C GLY A 10 -40.56 3.29 -23.51
N MET A 11 -40.87 2.01 -23.72
CA MET A 11 -40.21 0.89 -23.02
C MET A 11 -38.74 0.73 -23.45
N LEU A 12 -38.41 0.96 -24.74
CA LEU A 12 -37.03 0.89 -25.23
C LEU A 12 -36.15 1.98 -24.61
N VAL A 13 -36.67 3.20 -24.46
CA VAL A 13 -35.94 4.33 -23.84
C VAL A 13 -35.76 4.12 -22.32
N MET A 14 -36.73 3.51 -21.63
CA MET A 14 -36.58 3.14 -20.20
C MET A 14 -35.59 1.99 -19.99
N LEU A 15 -35.45 1.06 -20.93
CA LEU A 15 -34.43 0.02 -20.90
C LEU A 15 -33.03 0.58 -21.17
N CYS A 16 -32.89 1.56 -22.05
CA CYS A 16 -31.60 2.23 -22.27
C CYS A 16 -31.17 3.11 -21.08
N ALA A 17 -32.10 3.76 -20.38
CA ALA A 17 -31.78 4.60 -19.22
C ALA A 17 -31.41 3.79 -17.96
N SER A 18 -31.90 2.56 -17.83
CA SER A 18 -31.61 1.68 -16.68
C SER A 18 -30.33 0.85 -16.86
N MET A 19 -29.75 0.80 -18.06
CA MET A 19 -28.45 0.15 -18.31
C MET A 19 -27.24 1.09 -18.14
N CYS A 20 -27.46 2.35 -17.76
CA CYS A 20 -26.38 3.29 -17.41
C CYS A 20 -25.95 3.24 -15.94
N PHE A 21 -26.35 2.22 -15.17
CA PHE A 21 -25.53 1.79 -14.04
C PHE A 21 -24.41 0.93 -14.61
N ALA A 22 -23.36 1.60 -15.09
CA ALA A 22 -22.07 0.97 -15.24
C ALA A 22 -21.76 0.32 -13.89
N ALA A 23 -21.83 -1.01 -13.82
CA ALA A 23 -21.04 -1.74 -12.87
C ALA A 23 -19.60 -1.35 -13.21
N GLU A 24 -19.06 -0.34 -12.52
CA GLU A 24 -17.64 -0.10 -12.49
C GLU A 24 -17.05 -1.37 -11.86
N THR A 25 -16.74 -2.35 -12.70
CA THR A 25 -15.94 -3.50 -12.32
C THR A 25 -14.56 -2.94 -12.04
N TYR A 26 -14.34 -2.49 -10.80
CA TYR A 26 -13.01 -2.08 -10.37
C TYR A 26 -12.08 -3.26 -10.60
N GLN A 27 -11.12 -3.09 -11.50
CA GLN A 27 -10.05 -4.07 -11.63
C GLN A 27 -9.20 -3.96 -10.39
N MET A 28 -9.28 -4.96 -9.50
CA MET A 28 -8.44 -5.06 -8.31
C MET A 28 -6.98 -5.09 -8.74
N VAL A 29 -6.26 -3.97 -8.64
CA VAL A 29 -4.86 -3.87 -9.06
C VAL A 29 -3.92 -4.41 -7.99
N TYR A 30 -4.24 -4.12 -6.74
CA TYR A 30 -3.47 -4.57 -5.59
C TYR A 30 -4.36 -5.27 -4.56
N GLU A 31 -3.76 -6.23 -3.86
CA GLU A 31 -4.33 -6.92 -2.70
C GLU A 31 -3.38 -6.75 -1.52
N ALA A 32 -3.91 -6.48 -0.33
CA ALA A 32 -3.12 -6.38 0.89
C ALA A 32 -3.27 -7.64 1.75
N TYR A 33 -2.15 -8.15 2.24
CA TYR A 33 -2.08 -9.13 3.32
C TYR A 33 -1.46 -8.44 4.53
N ASN A 34 -2.26 -8.26 5.57
CA ASN A 34 -1.82 -7.64 6.82
C ASN A 34 -1.16 -8.71 7.70
N PHE A 35 0.05 -8.43 8.16
CA PHE A 35 0.74 -9.25 9.14
C PHE A 35 1.45 -8.33 10.13
N SER A 36 0.89 -8.24 11.34
CA SER A 36 1.47 -7.45 12.41
C SER A 36 2.05 -8.39 13.45
N GLU A 37 3.34 -8.26 13.72
CA GLU A 37 4.01 -8.98 14.79
C GLU A 37 4.51 -8.01 15.86
N ASN A 38 4.18 -8.31 17.11
CA ASN A 38 4.70 -7.59 18.26
C ASN A 38 5.99 -8.27 18.71
N LEU A 39 7.12 -7.88 18.13
CA LEU A 39 8.43 -8.44 18.48
C LEU A 39 8.92 -7.90 19.83
N GLY A 40 9.26 -8.81 20.74
CA GLY A 40 10.04 -8.56 21.95
C GLY A 40 11.48 -8.16 21.64
N GLU A 41 12.26 -7.79 22.68
CA GLU A 41 13.68 -7.47 22.51
C GLU A 41 14.48 -8.72 22.09
N ASP A 42 15.38 -8.56 21.11
CA ASP A 42 16.16 -9.63 20.46
C ASP A 42 15.33 -10.71 19.74
N GLU A 43 14.02 -10.50 19.58
CA GLU A 43 13.17 -11.40 18.81
C GLU A 43 13.25 -11.15 17.31
N ALA A 44 12.99 -12.20 16.55
CA ALA A 44 12.99 -12.20 15.10
C ALA A 44 11.82 -13.01 14.55
N VAL A 45 11.17 -12.49 13.52
CA VAL A 45 10.21 -13.24 12.70
C VAL A 45 10.77 -13.42 11.29
N ASN A 46 10.46 -14.56 10.69
CA ASN A 46 10.89 -14.92 9.35
C ASN A 46 9.68 -15.34 8.53
N GLU A 47 9.51 -14.71 7.37
CA GLU A 47 8.45 -15.06 6.43
C GLU A 47 9.03 -15.35 5.06
N ASN A 48 8.42 -16.31 4.36
CA ASN A 48 8.80 -16.68 3.00
C ASN A 48 7.64 -16.38 2.05
N PHE A 49 7.97 -15.79 0.92
CA PHE A 49 7.02 -15.38 -0.09
C PHE A 49 7.45 -15.88 -1.46
N ASN A 50 6.52 -16.52 -2.17
CA ASN A 50 6.74 -16.89 -3.56
C ASN A 50 6.50 -15.67 -4.45
N THR A 51 7.53 -15.27 -5.20
CA THR A 51 7.47 -14.16 -6.15
C THR A 51 7.74 -14.67 -7.57
N PRO A 52 7.46 -13.88 -8.63
CA PRO A 52 7.85 -14.22 -10.00
C PRO A 52 9.36 -14.39 -10.19
N TYR A 53 10.17 -13.92 -9.24
CA TYR A 53 11.62 -13.89 -9.32
C TYR A 53 12.31 -14.98 -8.49
N GLY A 54 11.54 -15.78 -7.73
CA GLY A 54 12.06 -16.77 -6.79
C GLY A 54 11.43 -16.65 -5.40
N THR A 55 11.95 -17.43 -4.46
CA THR A 55 11.51 -17.41 -3.06
C THR A 55 12.17 -16.25 -2.35
N LEU A 56 11.36 -15.28 -1.92
CA LEU A 56 11.82 -14.13 -1.15
C LEU A 56 11.61 -14.40 0.33
N LYS A 57 12.70 -14.39 1.10
CA LYS A 57 12.66 -14.51 2.56
C LYS A 57 12.88 -13.14 3.19
N ILE A 58 12.01 -12.74 4.12
CA ILE A 58 12.19 -11.54 4.94
C ILE A 58 12.39 -11.97 6.39
N GLN A 59 13.44 -11.43 7.01
CA GLN A 59 13.64 -11.50 8.45
C GLN A 59 13.51 -10.10 9.04
N MET A 60 12.68 -9.96 10.06
CA MET A 60 12.47 -8.72 10.81
C MET A 60 12.90 -8.98 12.24
N ARG A 61 13.81 -8.17 12.77
CA ARG A 61 14.36 -8.33 14.12
C ARG A 61 14.30 -7.03 14.90
N LYS A 62 14.03 -7.14 16.19
CA LYS A 62 14.23 -6.05 17.14
C LYS A 62 15.55 -6.25 17.89
N LEU A 63 16.48 -5.32 17.78
CA LEU A 63 17.82 -5.43 18.36
C LEU A 63 17.84 -4.88 19.79
N TRP A 64 18.30 -5.71 20.75
CA TRP A 64 18.41 -5.36 22.17
C TRP A 64 19.45 -4.26 22.46
N ASN A 65 20.59 -4.27 21.75
CA ASN A 65 21.79 -3.48 22.08
C ASN A 65 22.35 -2.65 20.90
N SER A 66 21.51 -2.32 19.90
CA SER A 66 21.95 -1.34 18.90
C SER A 66 22.06 0.04 19.55
N SER A 67 23.01 0.88 19.11
CA SER A 67 22.94 2.34 19.35
C SER A 67 21.50 2.85 19.15
N SER A 68 21.05 3.84 19.92
CA SER A 68 19.65 4.27 20.07
C SER A 68 18.81 4.33 18.79
N ASP A 69 19.45 4.56 17.64
CA ASP A 69 18.81 4.85 16.37
C ASP A 69 18.75 3.66 15.40
N LYS A 70 18.99 2.41 15.84
CA LYS A 70 18.99 1.22 14.93
C LYS A 70 18.30 -0.02 15.51
N LYS A 71 17.16 0.15 16.17
CA LYS A 71 16.51 -0.96 16.88
C LYS A 71 15.77 -1.95 16.00
N MET A 72 15.40 -1.61 14.77
CA MET A 72 14.80 -2.58 13.85
C MET A 72 15.75 -2.92 12.71
N HIS A 73 15.89 -4.21 12.45
CA HIS A 73 16.74 -4.76 11.41
C HIS A 73 15.91 -5.62 10.47
N VAL A 74 15.93 -5.28 9.18
CA VAL A 74 15.22 -6.03 8.14
C VAL A 74 16.22 -6.55 7.13
N ILE A 75 16.24 -7.86 6.97
CA ILE A 75 17.10 -8.56 6.03
C ILE A 75 16.23 -9.28 5.01
N THR A 76 16.60 -9.18 3.74
CA THR A 76 15.91 -9.90 2.66
C THR A 76 16.87 -10.79 1.89
N TRP A 77 16.41 -11.98 1.56
CA TRP A 77 17.08 -12.92 0.66
C TRP A 77 16.16 -13.27 -0.51
N LEU A 78 16.76 -13.56 -1.66
CA LEU A 78 16.11 -14.15 -2.83
C LEU A 78 16.86 -15.42 -3.19
N ASP A 79 16.18 -16.57 -3.16
CA ASP A 79 16.78 -17.90 -3.39
C ASP A 79 18.10 -18.07 -2.62
N ASP A 80 18.03 -17.86 -1.30
CA ASP A 80 19.14 -17.93 -0.34
C ASP A 80 20.26 -16.88 -0.51
N LYS A 81 20.22 -16.05 -1.55
CA LYS A 81 21.14 -14.93 -1.72
C LYS A 81 20.63 -13.71 -0.97
N ARG A 82 21.43 -13.16 -0.05
CA ARG A 82 21.12 -11.89 0.63
C ARG A 82 21.10 -10.74 -0.37
N ILE A 83 20.00 -10.00 -0.42
CA ILE A 83 19.78 -8.89 -1.36
C ILE A 83 19.55 -7.53 -0.68
N SER A 84 19.26 -7.50 0.63
CA SER A 84 19.17 -6.23 1.38
C SER A 84 19.51 -6.40 2.86
N ASP A 85 19.89 -5.28 3.48
CA ASP A 85 20.28 -5.16 4.89
C ASP A 85 19.95 -3.74 5.39
N ASN A 86 18.75 -3.56 5.94
CA ASN A 86 18.21 -2.24 6.30
C ASN A 86 18.01 -2.09 7.82
N TYR A 87 18.32 -0.90 8.34
CA TYR A 87 18.12 -0.54 9.74
C TYR A 87 17.14 0.62 9.86
N TYR A 88 16.29 0.57 10.88
CA TYR A 88 15.34 1.63 11.19
C TYR A 88 15.48 2.09 12.64
N PRO A 89 15.22 3.39 12.91
CA PRO A 89 15.32 3.96 14.23
C PRO A 89 14.33 3.36 15.22
N GLN A 90 14.61 3.53 16.50
CA GLN A 90 13.58 3.31 17.50
C GLN A 90 12.47 4.34 17.32
N VAL A 91 11.23 3.88 17.32
CA VAL A 91 10.03 4.71 17.26
C VAL A 91 9.08 4.33 18.38
N GLU A 92 8.35 5.32 18.89
CA GLU A 92 7.30 5.09 19.88
C GLU A 92 6.20 4.21 19.24
N ASN A 93 5.81 3.13 19.92
CA ASN A 93 4.84 2.12 19.46
C ASN A 93 5.31 1.17 18.35
N GLY A 94 6.60 1.20 17.97
CA GLY A 94 7.18 0.21 17.06
C GLY A 94 6.72 0.35 15.59
N TYR A 95 6.83 -0.76 14.86
CA TYR A 95 6.56 -0.81 13.42
C TYR A 95 5.45 -1.81 13.11
N THR A 96 4.65 -1.48 12.11
CA THR A 96 3.70 -2.38 11.46
C THR A 96 4.23 -2.80 10.10
N PHE A 97 3.97 -4.05 9.74
CA PHE A 97 4.36 -4.64 8.47
C PHE A 97 3.13 -5.03 7.65
N ARG A 98 3.21 -4.86 6.33
CA ARG A 98 2.15 -5.26 5.41
C ARG A 98 2.76 -5.72 4.10
N VAL A 99 2.16 -6.74 3.50
CA VAL A 99 2.55 -7.21 2.17
C VAL A 99 1.46 -6.81 1.19
N ILE A 100 1.84 -6.18 0.09
CA ILE A 100 0.94 -5.76 -0.98
C ILE A 100 1.31 -6.54 -2.22
N LYS A 101 0.36 -7.30 -2.77
CA LYS A 101 0.52 -8.05 -4.01
C LYS A 101 -0.07 -7.29 -5.17
N ASN A 102 0.69 -7.16 -6.25
CA ASN A 102 0.17 -6.75 -7.55
C ASN A 102 -0.52 -7.94 -8.21
N THR A 103 -1.81 -7.80 -8.51
CA THR A 103 -2.63 -8.90 -9.04
C THR A 103 -2.28 -9.28 -10.47
N SER A 104 -1.72 -8.34 -11.24
CA SER A 104 -1.44 -8.53 -12.67
C SER A 104 -0.19 -9.36 -12.94
N ASN A 105 0.82 -9.24 -12.07
CA ASN A 105 2.14 -9.86 -12.26
C ASN A 105 2.63 -10.62 -11.03
N SER A 106 1.85 -10.69 -9.94
CA SER A 106 2.21 -11.33 -8.66
C SER A 106 3.46 -10.75 -7.98
N GLU A 107 3.92 -9.56 -8.37
CA GLU A 107 4.96 -8.86 -7.61
C GLU A 107 4.47 -8.52 -6.20
N LEU A 108 5.40 -8.57 -5.26
CA LEU A 108 5.14 -8.24 -3.87
C LEU A 108 5.89 -6.96 -3.49
N TYR A 109 5.18 -6.10 -2.79
CA TYR A 109 5.72 -4.93 -2.12
C TYR A 109 5.55 -5.07 -0.62
N PHE A 110 6.52 -4.57 0.12
CA PHE A 110 6.59 -4.72 1.56
C PHE A 110 6.54 -3.35 2.20
N VAL A 111 5.50 -3.12 2.99
CA VAL A 111 5.30 -1.88 3.72
C VAL A 111 5.84 -2.03 5.13
N ILE A 112 6.62 -1.04 5.56
CA ILE A 112 7.12 -0.89 6.92
C ILE A 112 6.69 0.51 7.37
N GLU A 113 5.80 0.58 8.35
CA GLU A 113 5.23 1.85 8.81
C GLU A 113 5.30 2.02 10.32
N SER A 114 5.60 3.22 10.77
CA SER A 114 5.52 3.67 12.16
C SER A 114 4.57 4.86 12.26
N MET A 115 4.41 5.44 13.46
CA MET A 115 3.65 6.68 13.62
C MET A 115 4.25 7.88 12.87
N GLU A 116 5.52 7.84 12.50
CA GLU A 116 6.27 8.97 11.94
C GLU A 116 6.59 8.80 10.46
N ARG A 117 6.74 7.56 9.97
CA ARG A 117 7.20 7.29 8.62
C ARG A 117 6.66 5.98 8.08
N ALA A 118 6.30 5.97 6.80
CA ALA A 118 5.93 4.77 6.08
C ALA A 118 6.80 4.60 4.84
N TYR A 119 7.28 3.38 4.63
CA TYR A 119 8.07 2.99 3.49
C TYR A 119 7.39 1.84 2.75
N MET A 120 7.53 1.82 1.43
CA MET A 120 7.18 0.66 0.61
C MET A 120 8.38 0.22 -0.20
N TYR A 121 8.78 -1.03 -0.02
CA TYR A 121 9.89 -1.67 -0.70
C TYR A 121 9.39 -2.66 -1.74
N GLY A 122 10.20 -2.94 -2.75
CA GLY A 122 9.98 -4.10 -3.61
C GLY A 122 11.27 -4.51 -4.31
N TYR A 123 11.31 -5.75 -4.77
CA TYR A 123 12.47 -6.24 -5.52
C TYR A 123 12.53 -5.60 -6.90
N SER A 124 13.71 -5.09 -7.29
CA SER A 124 13.98 -4.66 -8.66
C SER A 124 14.82 -5.72 -9.36
N PRO A 125 14.29 -6.43 -10.39
CA PRO A 125 15.07 -7.42 -11.13
C PRO A 125 16.24 -6.79 -11.91
N GLU A 126 16.11 -5.53 -12.34
CA GLU A 126 17.18 -4.81 -13.04
C GLU A 126 18.35 -4.52 -12.11
N LYS A 127 18.07 -4.01 -10.90
CA LYS A 127 19.11 -3.67 -9.90
C LYS A 127 19.53 -4.87 -9.05
N LYS A 128 18.78 -5.98 -9.13
CA LYS A 128 18.98 -7.22 -8.36
C LYS A 128 19.04 -7.00 -6.85
N THR A 129 18.25 -6.05 -6.35
CA THR A 129 18.20 -5.64 -4.94
C THR A 129 16.81 -5.16 -4.56
N MET A 130 16.55 -5.00 -3.26
CA MET A 130 15.35 -4.33 -2.77
C MET A 130 15.49 -2.82 -2.98
N MET A 131 14.47 -2.20 -3.58
CA MET A 131 14.38 -0.76 -3.79
C MET A 131 13.31 -0.17 -2.88
N THR A 132 13.54 1.05 -2.37
CA THR A 132 12.51 1.86 -1.72
C THR A 132 11.72 2.59 -2.80
N TYR A 133 10.47 2.19 -3.03
CA TYR A 133 9.60 2.82 -4.03
C TYR A 133 8.83 4.01 -3.48
N ILE A 134 8.37 3.92 -2.23
CA ILE A 134 7.65 4.99 -1.54
C ILE A 134 8.33 5.24 -0.20
N ASP A 135 8.51 6.52 0.11
CA ASP A 135 8.96 7.02 1.40
C ASP A 135 8.10 8.22 1.75
N SER A 136 7.34 8.13 2.84
CA SER A 136 6.34 9.14 3.19
C SER A 136 6.93 10.53 3.40
N LEU A 137 8.23 10.65 3.72
CA LEU A 137 8.87 11.97 3.88
C LEU A 137 8.98 12.76 2.56
N ASN A 138 8.86 12.09 1.41
CA ASN A 138 8.95 12.74 0.10
C ASN A 138 7.62 13.39 -0.33
N TYR A 139 6.59 13.35 0.51
CA TYR A 139 5.25 13.85 0.20
C TYR A 139 4.85 14.93 1.18
N ALA A 140 4.16 15.98 0.68
CA ALA A 140 3.74 17.08 1.52
C ALA A 140 2.67 16.62 2.52
N HIS A 141 2.89 16.91 3.80
CA HIS A 141 1.95 16.56 4.85
C HIS A 141 2.07 17.53 6.02
N GLU A 142 1.06 17.54 6.87
CA GLU A 142 1.05 18.36 8.06
C GLU A 142 1.82 17.71 9.20
N THR A 143 2.45 18.54 10.04
CA THR A 143 3.17 18.08 11.23
C THR A 143 2.25 17.26 12.14
N GLY A 144 2.72 16.07 12.52
CA GLY A 144 2.00 15.15 13.40
C GLY A 144 0.95 14.27 12.68
N ALA A 145 0.83 14.38 11.36
CA ALA A 145 0.03 13.43 10.59
C ALA A 145 0.75 12.07 10.52
N ARG A 146 0.00 10.99 10.71
CA ARG A 146 0.51 9.63 10.72
C ARG A 146 0.44 9.04 9.31
N PRO A 147 1.58 8.74 8.67
CA PRO A 147 1.59 8.15 7.34
C PRO A 147 1.16 6.68 7.39
N THR A 148 0.41 6.23 6.40
CA THR A 148 0.14 4.80 6.19
C THR A 148 -0.03 4.49 4.71
N ILE A 149 0.55 3.36 4.27
CA ILE A 149 0.48 2.92 2.87
C ILE A 149 -0.46 1.73 2.78
N VAL A 150 -1.65 1.95 2.23
CA VAL A 150 -2.72 0.96 2.16
C VAL A 150 -3.14 0.66 0.73
N VAL A 151 -3.83 -0.47 0.57
CA VAL A 151 -4.67 -0.68 -0.61
C VAL A 151 -6.12 -0.38 -0.22
N LEU A 152 -6.79 0.42 -1.03
CA LEU A 152 -8.22 0.72 -0.90
C LEU A 152 -9.08 -0.48 -1.36
N ARG A 153 -10.33 -0.53 -0.93
CA ARG A 153 -11.30 -1.57 -1.35
C ARG A 153 -11.52 -1.67 -2.86
N ASP A 154 -11.26 -0.60 -3.60
CA ASP A 154 -11.30 -0.59 -5.07
C ASP A 154 -9.95 -1.01 -5.72
N GLY A 155 -9.01 -1.51 -4.92
CA GLY A 155 -7.72 -2.03 -5.37
C GLY A 155 -6.64 -0.98 -5.61
N LYS A 156 -6.88 0.31 -5.32
CA LYS A 156 -5.89 1.38 -5.51
C LYS A 156 -4.88 1.44 -4.36
N LEU A 157 -3.61 1.64 -4.70
CA LEU A 157 -2.53 1.87 -3.73
C LEU A 157 -2.51 3.36 -3.32
N VAL A 158 -2.52 3.63 -2.02
CA VAL A 158 -2.57 4.99 -1.46
C VAL A 158 -1.61 5.15 -0.28
N LEU A 159 -0.89 6.27 -0.26
CA LEU A 159 -0.30 6.83 0.97
C LEU A 159 -1.29 7.84 1.54
N ALA A 160 -1.73 7.62 2.78
CA ALA A 160 -2.58 8.52 3.52
C ALA A 160 -1.83 9.10 4.71
N PHE A 161 -2.13 10.35 5.06
CA PHE A 161 -1.61 11.03 6.24
C PHE A 161 -2.75 11.34 7.20
N ASP A 162 -3.03 10.45 8.15
CA ASP A 162 -4.19 10.59 9.05
C ASP A 162 -3.82 11.39 10.32
N GLN A 163 -4.71 12.29 10.74
CA GLN A 163 -4.59 12.99 12.02
C GLN A 163 -5.57 12.41 13.04
N VAL A 164 -5.04 11.74 14.07
CA VAL A 164 -5.86 11.01 15.07
C VAL A 164 -6.56 11.95 16.05
N TYR A 165 -6.06 13.17 16.26
CA TYR A 165 -6.52 14.08 17.32
C TYR A 165 -7.08 15.42 16.82
N ARG A 166 -7.25 15.61 15.51
CA ARG A 166 -7.93 16.81 14.98
C ARG A 166 -9.26 16.42 14.36
N PRO A 167 -10.38 17.06 14.74
CA PRO A 167 -11.59 16.97 13.94
C PRO A 167 -11.23 17.55 12.57
N TYR A 168 -11.55 16.78 11.52
CA TYR A 168 -11.47 17.12 10.09
C TYR A 168 -11.34 18.63 9.83
N PRO A 169 -10.40 19.09 8.98
CA PRO A 169 -10.02 18.38 7.75
C PRO A 169 -8.53 18.55 7.38
N SER A 170 -7.70 17.52 7.62
CA SER A 170 -6.26 17.65 7.35
C SER A 170 -5.57 16.34 6.99
N SER A 171 -6.32 15.38 6.43
CA SER A 171 -5.76 14.15 5.89
C SER A 171 -5.42 14.33 4.41
N ALA A 172 -4.12 14.30 4.10
CA ALA A 172 -3.64 14.29 2.71
C ALA A 172 -3.59 12.86 2.17
N ARG A 173 -3.87 12.68 0.88
CA ARG A 173 -3.76 11.37 0.22
C ARG A 173 -3.02 11.47 -1.11
N TYR A 174 -2.21 10.46 -1.39
CA TYR A 174 -1.50 10.28 -2.65
C TYR A 174 -1.83 8.92 -3.22
N GLN A 175 -2.37 8.88 -4.44
CA GLN A 175 -2.65 7.62 -5.14
C GLN A 175 -1.48 7.26 -6.04
N PHE A 176 -1.03 6.01 -5.96
CA PHE A 176 0.09 5.49 -6.73
C PHE A 176 -0.38 4.60 -7.88
N PHE A 177 0.38 4.62 -8.96
CA PHE A 177 0.20 3.74 -10.12
C PHE A 177 1.55 3.33 -10.67
N TRP A 178 1.66 2.08 -11.10
CA TRP A 178 2.88 1.59 -11.73
C TRP A 178 3.05 2.20 -13.12
N ASP A 179 4.19 2.84 -13.37
CA ASP A 179 4.60 3.33 -14.67
C ASP A 179 5.61 2.37 -15.31
N ASN A 180 5.14 1.65 -16.32
CA ASN A 180 5.94 0.64 -17.00
C ASN A 180 7.09 1.24 -17.84
N SER A 181 7.02 2.53 -18.18
CA SER A 181 8.06 3.21 -18.95
C SER A 181 9.29 3.55 -18.10
N THR A 182 9.07 3.95 -16.85
CA THR A 182 10.12 4.30 -15.90
C THR A 182 10.47 3.15 -14.94
N LYS A 183 9.66 2.07 -14.94
CA LYS A 183 9.76 0.96 -13.98
C LYS A 183 9.71 1.48 -12.54
N TRP A 184 8.85 2.46 -12.31
CA TRP A 184 8.69 3.16 -11.03
C TRP A 184 7.22 3.46 -10.77
N PHE A 185 6.90 3.86 -9.53
CA PHE A 185 5.56 4.35 -9.21
C PHE A 185 5.42 5.84 -9.54
N GLY A 186 4.49 6.16 -10.44
CA GLY A 186 3.93 7.51 -10.55
C GLY A 186 2.91 7.75 -9.43
N TYR A 187 2.57 9.01 -9.18
CA TYR A 187 1.56 9.36 -8.20
C TYR A 187 0.67 10.54 -8.63
N ARG A 188 -0.52 10.61 -8.03
CA ARG A 188 -1.44 11.73 -8.09
C ARG A 188 -1.71 12.23 -6.67
N ASP A 189 -1.51 13.52 -6.45
CA ASP A 189 -1.97 14.19 -5.23
C ASP A 189 -3.51 14.30 -5.27
N LEU A 190 -4.17 13.71 -4.28
CA LEU A 190 -5.63 13.71 -4.16
C LEU A 190 -6.15 14.87 -3.29
N GLY A 191 -5.27 15.72 -2.77
CA GLY A 191 -5.60 16.81 -1.88
C GLY A 191 -5.85 16.39 -0.43
N LYS A 192 -6.50 17.29 0.30
CA LYS A 192 -6.75 17.19 1.74
C LYS A 192 -8.21 16.77 2.02
N ASP A 193 -8.55 16.72 3.31
CA ASP A 193 -9.93 16.66 3.81
C ASP A 193 -10.62 15.31 3.58
N TRP A 194 -9.84 14.26 3.43
CA TRP A 194 -10.34 12.90 3.23
C TRP A 194 -10.89 12.27 4.52
N ALA A 195 -11.79 11.30 4.38
CA ALA A 195 -12.18 10.46 5.50
C ALA A 195 -10.98 9.71 6.11
N PRO A 196 -11.04 9.24 7.37
CA PRO A 196 -10.02 8.37 7.94
C PRO A 196 -9.82 7.12 7.09
N ILE A 197 -8.57 6.74 6.85
CA ILE A 197 -8.24 5.70 5.88
C ILE A 197 -8.77 4.31 6.28
N TYR A 198 -8.98 4.07 7.58
CA TYR A 198 -9.50 2.80 8.08
C TYR A 198 -10.90 2.46 7.56
N LYS A 199 -11.66 3.44 7.07
CA LYS A 199 -12.98 3.23 6.47
C LYS A 199 -12.90 2.69 5.04
N ASP A 200 -11.82 2.99 4.34
CA ASP A 200 -11.68 2.78 2.90
C ASP A 200 -10.68 1.66 2.54
N LYS A 201 -9.78 1.32 3.47
CA LYS A 201 -8.76 0.29 3.23
C LYS A 201 -9.36 -1.12 3.17
N GLN A 202 -8.64 -2.01 2.48
CA GLN A 202 -8.88 -3.45 2.53
C GLN A 202 -8.64 -3.97 3.95
N SER A 203 -9.45 -4.97 4.33
CA SER A 203 -9.37 -5.70 5.61
C SER A 203 -8.06 -6.46 5.73
#